data_AF-A0A1E5VVL8-F1
#
_entry.id   AF-A0A1E5VVL8-F1
#
_cell.length_a   1.000
_cell.length_b   1.000
_cell.length_c   1.000
_cell.angle_alpha   90.00
_cell.angle_beta   90.00
_cell.angle_gamma   90.00
#
_symmetry.space_group_name_H-M   'P 1'
#
loop_
_entity.id
_entity.type
_entity.pdbx_description
1 polymer ?
#
loop_
_entity_poly.entity_id
_entity_poly.type
_entity_poly.pdbx_seq_one_letter_code
_entity_poly.pdbx_strand_id
1 'polypeptide(L)'
;MGSNKMGRLVTVAVVYSLCAPVVVCVGFPALGGNGALQPNFYGATCPQAEIIVRQEVIRGLHTDIGFAAGLVRMHFHDCFVRVSACLAELLIAQSLRKGVNAPLAIARALQGCDASILLASTPDNTAERDSPVNNPSLRGFEVIDSAKARLEDTCPGVVSCADIIAFAARDSVALSGGPRYDVPGGRRDGTVSMASEVADNIPAPTFNLDQLTQSFAAKGLTQEEMVTLS
;
A
#
# COMPACT_ATOMS: atom_id res chain seq x y z
N MET A 1 1.05 -11.48 65.28
CA MET A 1 2.40 -10.88 65.44
C MET A 1 3.31 -11.57 64.43
N GLY A 2 3.58 -10.86 63.34
CA GLY A 2 4.20 -11.38 62.11
C GLY A 2 5.71 -11.53 62.20
N SER A 3 6.20 -12.54 61.49
CA SER A 3 7.50 -13.19 61.57
C SER A 3 8.72 -12.36 61.13
N ASN A 4 9.76 -12.36 61.98
CA ASN A 4 11.14 -12.87 61.77
C ASN A 4 11.68 -12.93 60.31
N LYS A 5 12.93 -12.58 59.93
CA LYS A 5 14.25 -12.19 60.51
C LYS A 5 15.07 -11.69 59.30
N MET A 6 15.63 -10.48 59.23
CA MET A 6 16.93 -9.96 59.72
C MET A 6 18.20 -10.80 59.46
N GLY A 7 19.07 -10.27 58.59
CA GLY A 7 20.54 -10.44 58.58
C GLY A 7 21.13 -10.71 57.17
N ARG A 8 22.19 -10.06 56.66
CA ARG A 8 23.13 -9.05 57.15
C ARG A 8 24.11 -8.67 55.99
N LEU A 9 24.50 -7.37 55.89
CA LEU A 9 25.73 -6.71 55.34
C LEU A 9 26.49 -7.34 54.12
N VAL A 10 27.04 -6.60 53.15
CA VAL A 10 28.08 -5.54 53.21
C VAL A 10 28.09 -4.75 51.88
N THR A 11 28.35 -3.45 51.98
CA THR A 11 28.54 -2.44 50.92
C THR A 11 29.84 -2.59 50.12
N VAL A 12 29.80 -2.47 48.78
CA VAL A 12 30.91 -1.93 47.96
C VAL A 12 30.33 -1.10 46.82
N ALA A 13 30.70 0.18 46.76
CA ALA A 13 30.41 1.11 45.67
C ALA A 13 31.71 1.42 44.91
N VAL A 14 31.70 1.29 43.58
CA VAL A 14 32.66 1.87 42.61
C VAL A 14 31.86 2.09 41.31
N VAL A 15 31.30 3.28 41.05
CA VAL A 15 31.85 4.46 40.34
C VAL A 15 32.00 4.29 38.81
N TYR A 16 31.04 4.91 38.11
CA TYR A 16 31.05 5.56 36.77
C TYR A 16 31.38 4.79 35.47
N SER A 17 30.39 4.76 34.56
CA SER A 17 30.62 5.09 33.15
C SER A 17 29.40 5.82 32.57
N LEU A 18 29.67 6.98 31.97
CA LEU A 18 28.76 7.90 31.30
C LEU A 18 28.42 7.42 29.87
N CYS A 19 27.40 8.05 29.28
CA CYS A 19 26.88 7.91 27.91
C CYS A 19 25.83 6.81 27.66
N ALA A 20 24.58 7.13 27.98
CA ALA A 20 23.48 6.82 27.08
C ALA A 20 22.75 8.14 26.79
N PRO A 21 22.60 8.58 25.53
CA PRO A 21 21.70 9.68 25.26
C PRO A 21 20.30 9.18 25.57
N VAL A 22 19.68 9.83 26.56
CA VAL A 22 18.23 9.84 26.69
C VAL A 22 17.72 10.43 25.38
N VAL A 23 17.27 9.57 24.47
CA VAL A 23 16.43 9.97 23.36
C VAL A 23 15.12 10.39 24.00
N VAL A 24 15.06 11.67 24.34
CA VAL A 24 13.80 12.35 24.60
C VAL A 24 13.05 12.27 23.27
N CYS A 25 12.06 11.39 23.21
CA CYS A 25 11.02 11.43 22.19
C CYS A 25 10.28 12.76 22.38
N VAL A 26 10.86 13.85 21.86
CA VAL A 26 10.13 15.10 21.67
C VAL A 26 9.05 14.74 20.66
N GLY A 27 7.81 14.69 21.15
CA GLY A 27 6.67 14.22 20.39
C GLY A 27 6.56 14.93 19.05
N PHE A 28 6.82 14.20 17.98
CA PHE A 28 5.92 14.34 16.85
C PHE A 28 4.55 13.93 17.38
N PRO A 29 3.52 14.77 17.31
CA PRO A 29 2.17 14.25 17.44
C PRO A 29 2.06 13.18 16.35
N ALA A 30 1.94 11.92 16.75
CA ALA A 30 1.28 10.94 15.93
C ALA A 30 -0.12 11.52 15.71
N LEU A 31 -0.32 12.21 14.59
CA LEU A 31 -1.64 12.63 14.17
C LEU A 31 -2.40 11.34 13.95
N GLY A 32 -3.22 11.01 14.95
CA GLY A 32 -4.21 9.97 14.87
C GLY A 32 -5.19 10.32 13.77
N GLY A 33 -4.87 9.92 12.56
CA GLY A 33 -5.90 9.45 11.65
C GLY A 33 -6.24 8.03 12.08
N ASN A 34 -7.52 7.71 12.19
CA ASN A 34 -7.94 6.34 11.97
C ASN A 34 -7.20 5.87 10.71
N GLY A 35 -6.60 4.67 10.67
CA GLY A 35 -5.84 4.15 9.51
C GLY A 35 -6.65 4.00 8.22
N ALA A 36 -7.76 4.73 8.09
CA ALA A 36 -8.57 4.94 6.91
C ALA A 36 -7.87 5.91 5.95
N LEU A 37 -7.96 5.58 4.67
CA LEU A 37 -7.56 6.45 3.58
C LEU A 37 -8.50 7.65 3.50
N GLN A 38 -7.98 8.82 3.14
CA GLN A 38 -8.79 10.05 3.03
C GLN A 38 -8.36 10.92 1.84
N PRO A 39 -9.30 11.59 1.15
CA PRO A 39 -8.96 12.64 0.19
C PRO A 39 -8.09 13.72 0.84
N ASN A 40 -7.18 14.32 0.06
CA ASN A 40 -6.28 15.38 0.53
C ASN A 40 -5.42 15.00 1.75
N PHE A 41 -5.05 13.71 1.88
CA PHE A 41 -4.23 13.19 3.00
C PHE A 41 -2.93 13.97 3.18
N TYR A 42 -2.27 14.36 2.09
CA TYR A 42 -1.00 15.08 2.09
C TYR A 42 -1.14 16.61 2.17
N GLY A 43 -2.35 17.15 2.28
CA GLY A 43 -2.58 18.60 2.21
C GLY A 43 -1.81 19.44 3.23
N ALA A 44 -1.52 18.88 4.41
CA ALA A 44 -0.74 19.54 5.46
C ALA A 44 0.76 19.22 5.41
N THR A 45 1.15 18.04 4.92
CA THR A 45 2.53 17.53 5.01
C THR A 45 3.31 17.67 3.71
N CYS A 46 2.64 17.51 2.57
CA CYS A 46 3.19 17.73 1.24
C CYS A 46 2.10 18.25 0.28
N PRO A 47 1.74 19.55 0.35
CA PRO A 47 0.63 20.11 -0.41
C PRO A 47 0.84 20.08 -1.93
N GLN A 48 2.10 19.89 -2.38
CA GLN A 48 2.43 19.77 -3.80
C GLN A 48 2.41 18.32 -4.32
N ALA A 49 2.11 17.33 -3.47
CA ALA A 49 2.25 15.91 -3.80
C ALA A 49 1.49 15.53 -5.09
N GLU A 50 0.18 15.75 -5.11
CA GLU A 50 -0.67 15.39 -6.26
C GLU A 50 -0.34 16.20 -7.51
N ILE A 51 0.10 17.46 -7.36
CA ILE A 51 0.50 18.32 -8.48
C ILE A 51 1.77 17.78 -9.13
N ILE A 52 2.76 17.40 -8.31
CA ILE A 52 4.02 16.82 -8.79
C ILE A 52 3.72 15.53 -9.53
N VAL A 53 2.97 14.59 -8.95
CA VAL A 53 2.61 13.33 -9.61
C VAL A 53 1.93 13.58 -10.96
N ARG A 54 0.94 14.49 -11.00
CA ARG A 54 0.25 14.84 -12.25
C ARG A 54 1.21 15.39 -13.32
N GLN A 55 2.16 16.25 -12.95
CA GLN A 55 3.15 16.80 -13.89
C GLN A 55 4.06 15.71 -14.47
N GLU A 56 4.45 14.74 -13.65
CA GLU A 56 5.28 13.61 -14.06
C GLU A 56 4.54 12.68 -15.02
N VAL A 57 3.26 12.41 -14.75
CA VAL A 57 2.38 11.70 -15.67
C VAL A 57 2.29 12.43 -17.00
N ILE A 58 2.03 13.75 -17.00
CA ILE A 58 1.99 14.54 -18.25
C ILE A 58 3.30 14.41 -19.03
N ARG A 59 4.45 14.51 -18.37
CA ARG A 59 5.76 14.35 -19.04
C ARG A 59 5.96 12.94 -19.59
N GLY A 60 5.54 11.93 -18.82
CA GLY A 60 5.56 10.53 -19.26
C GLY A 60 4.72 10.33 -20.52
N LEU A 61 3.49 10.84 -20.53
CA LEU A 61 2.58 10.75 -21.68
C LEU A 61 3.11 11.45 -22.93
N HIS A 62 3.91 12.51 -22.79
CA HIS A 62 4.61 13.14 -23.92
C HIS A 62 5.72 12.26 -24.52
N THR A 63 6.25 11.32 -23.74
CA THR A 63 7.28 10.37 -24.17
C THR A 63 6.64 9.14 -24.82
N ASP A 64 5.67 8.55 -24.12
CA ASP A 64 4.84 7.45 -24.63
C ASP A 64 3.42 7.58 -24.08
N ILE A 65 2.46 7.80 -24.97
CA ILE A 65 1.03 7.88 -24.62
C ILE A 65 0.53 6.56 -24.01
N GLY A 66 1.19 5.44 -24.32
CA GLY A 66 0.92 4.13 -23.76
C GLY A 66 1.11 4.05 -22.25
N PHE A 67 1.86 4.97 -21.63
CA PHE A 67 2.01 5.05 -20.18
C PHE A 67 0.69 5.36 -19.48
N ALA A 68 -0.26 6.05 -20.10
CA ALA A 68 -1.57 6.30 -19.49
C ALA A 68 -2.27 4.97 -19.11
N ALA A 69 -2.39 4.06 -20.09
CA ALA A 69 -2.94 2.72 -19.85
C ALA A 69 -2.01 1.86 -18.98
N GLY A 70 -0.69 2.02 -19.13
CA GLY A 70 0.31 1.29 -18.34
C GLY A 70 0.22 1.57 -16.85
N LEU A 71 0.05 2.84 -16.46
CA LEU A 71 -0.06 3.28 -15.07
C LEU A 71 -1.37 2.82 -14.42
N VAL A 72 -2.48 2.86 -15.15
CA VAL A 72 -3.76 2.31 -14.67
C VAL A 72 -3.63 0.80 -14.44
N ARG A 73 -3.02 0.08 -15.38
CA ARG A 73 -2.77 -1.36 -15.24
C ARG A 73 -1.81 -1.67 -14.10
N MET A 74 -0.74 -0.88 -13.91
CA MET A 74 0.17 -1.03 -12.78
C MET A 74 -0.57 -0.92 -11.45
N HIS A 75 -1.49 0.05 -11.32
CA HIS A 75 -2.32 0.18 -10.12
C HIS A 75 -3.22 -1.04 -9.90
N PHE A 76 -3.86 -1.55 -10.96
CA PHE A 76 -4.64 -2.79 -10.87
C PHE A 76 -3.77 -3.96 -10.38
N HIS A 77 -2.59 -4.16 -10.97
CA HIS A 77 -1.69 -5.26 -10.60
C HIS A 77 -1.20 -5.13 -9.14
N ASP A 78 -0.83 -3.93 -8.69
CA ASP A 78 -0.43 -3.68 -7.29
C ASP A 78 -1.55 -3.99 -6.28
N CYS A 79 -2.80 -3.70 -6.66
CA CYS A 79 -3.97 -3.93 -5.82
C CYS A 79 -4.48 -5.38 -5.84
N PHE A 80 -4.19 -6.15 -6.90
CA PHE A 80 -4.75 -7.49 -7.07
C PHE A 80 -3.84 -8.60 -6.54
N VAL A 81 -2.51 -8.47 -6.57
CA VAL A 81 -1.61 -9.58 -6.20
C VAL A 81 -1.77 -9.98 -4.74
N ARG A 82 -1.67 -9.01 -3.84
CA ARG A 82 -1.88 -9.24 -2.42
C ARG A 82 -3.21 -8.66 -2.05
N VAL A 83 -4.07 -9.51 -1.52
CA VAL A 83 -5.14 -9.12 -0.62
C VAL A 83 -4.96 -10.03 0.57
N SER A 84 -4.03 -9.68 1.46
CA SER A 84 -4.00 -10.35 2.75
C SER A 84 -5.26 -9.89 3.48
N ALA A 85 -6.27 -10.77 3.52
CA ALA A 85 -7.36 -10.65 4.45
C ALA A 85 -6.78 -10.89 5.85
N CYS A 86 -6.06 -9.89 6.36
CA CYS A 86 -5.54 -9.94 7.72
C CYS A 86 -6.71 -10.23 8.65
N LEU A 87 -6.73 -11.44 9.22
CA LEU A 87 -7.67 -11.97 10.21
C LEU A 87 -9.14 -12.22 9.78
N ALA A 88 -9.44 -12.64 8.54
CA ALA A 88 -10.81 -13.06 8.21
C ALA A 88 -11.18 -14.47 8.74
N GLU A 89 -10.23 -15.40 8.88
CA GLU A 89 -10.59 -16.78 9.30
C GLU A 89 -11.04 -16.88 10.77
N LEU A 90 -10.54 -16.03 11.68
CA LEU A 90 -10.90 -16.10 13.10
C LEU A 90 -12.17 -15.31 13.47
N LEU A 91 -12.57 -14.33 12.64
CA LEU A 91 -13.73 -13.45 12.92
C LEU A 91 -15.04 -13.97 12.32
N ILE A 92 -14.99 -14.73 11.21
CA ILE A 92 -16.19 -15.33 10.60
C ILE A 92 -16.87 -16.33 11.57
N ALA A 93 -16.08 -17.08 12.36
CA ALA A 93 -16.61 -18.01 13.35
C ALA A 93 -17.33 -17.34 14.54
N GLN A 94 -17.00 -16.08 14.87
CA GLN A 94 -17.64 -15.35 15.97
C GLN A 94 -18.88 -14.58 15.53
N SER A 95 -18.94 -14.11 14.28
CA SER A 95 -20.06 -13.32 13.76
C SER A 95 -21.32 -14.19 13.56
N LEU A 96 -21.16 -15.43 13.11
CA LEU A 96 -22.28 -16.38 12.91
C LEU A 96 -22.99 -16.79 14.21
N ARG A 97 -22.36 -16.63 15.39
CA ARG A 97 -22.99 -16.95 16.69
C ARG A 97 -23.79 -15.80 17.29
N LYS A 98 -23.55 -14.55 16.87
CA LYS A 98 -24.14 -13.37 17.54
C LYS A 98 -25.27 -12.70 16.79
N GLY A 99 -25.64 -13.17 15.60
CA GLY A 99 -26.80 -12.65 14.85
C GLY A 99 -26.74 -11.14 14.60
N VAL A 100 -25.54 -10.57 14.55
CA VAL A 100 -25.34 -9.17 14.20
C VAL A 100 -25.25 -9.15 12.68
N ASN A 101 -26.11 -8.37 12.01
CA ASN A 101 -25.86 -7.97 10.63
C ASN A 101 -24.47 -7.32 10.64
N ALA A 102 -23.46 -8.02 10.13
CA ALA A 102 -22.14 -7.45 10.00
C ALA A 102 -22.34 -6.15 9.21
N PRO A 103 -22.06 -4.96 9.80
CA PRO A 103 -22.04 -3.76 9.02
C PRO A 103 -20.98 -3.96 7.92
N LEU A 104 -21.07 -3.17 6.87
CA LEU A 104 -20.10 -2.97 5.77
C LEU A 104 -18.68 -2.63 6.26
N ALA A 105 -18.13 -3.42 7.18
CA ALA A 105 -17.13 -3.06 8.19
C ALA A 105 -16.40 -4.30 8.74
N ILE A 106 -16.20 -5.34 7.91
CA ILE A 106 -14.99 -6.14 8.07
C ILE A 106 -13.88 -5.23 7.59
N ALA A 107 -13.06 -4.76 8.52
CA ALA A 107 -11.91 -3.91 8.31
C ALA A 107 -11.05 -4.39 7.13
N ARG A 108 -11.28 -3.83 5.94
CA ARG A 108 -10.41 -3.99 4.78
C ARG A 108 -9.16 -3.16 5.02
N ALA A 109 -8.29 -3.63 5.92
CA ALA A 109 -6.87 -3.65 5.59
C ALA A 109 -6.74 -4.64 4.43
N LEU A 110 -7.15 -4.21 3.23
CA LEU A 110 -6.73 -4.84 1.98
C LEU A 110 -5.22 -4.66 1.99
N GLN A 111 -4.47 -5.66 2.43
CA GLN A 111 -3.05 -5.68 2.16
C GLN A 111 -2.91 -5.96 0.67
N GLY A 112 -2.94 -4.87 -0.10
CA GLY A 112 -2.99 -4.71 -1.55
C GLY A 112 -2.99 -3.21 -1.85
N CYS A 113 -2.43 -2.79 -2.98
CA CYS A 113 -2.09 -1.39 -3.26
C CYS A 113 -0.98 -0.88 -2.33
N ASP A 114 0.11 -1.62 -2.20
CA ASP A 114 1.23 -1.33 -1.29
C ASP A 114 2.54 -1.07 -2.04
N ALA A 115 2.50 -0.83 -3.36
CA ALA A 115 3.68 -0.66 -4.20
C ALA A 115 4.68 -1.83 -4.17
N SER A 116 4.25 -3.03 -3.75
CA SER A 116 5.06 -4.25 -3.83
C SER A 116 5.45 -4.57 -5.28
N ILE A 117 4.66 -4.14 -6.25
CA ILE A 117 4.98 -4.25 -7.69
C ILE A 117 6.24 -3.48 -8.11
N LEU A 118 6.68 -2.47 -7.34
CA LEU A 118 7.87 -1.67 -7.68
C LEU A 118 9.17 -2.25 -7.15
N LEU A 119 9.11 -3.21 -6.23
CA LEU A 119 10.30 -3.82 -5.64
C LEU A 119 11.09 -4.61 -6.68
N ALA A 120 12.40 -4.48 -6.65
CA ALA A 120 13.30 -5.20 -7.56
C ALA A 120 13.56 -6.63 -7.08
N SER A 121 13.80 -7.53 -8.03
CA SER A 121 14.27 -8.89 -7.72
C SER A 121 15.63 -8.87 -6.99
N THR A 122 15.82 -9.88 -6.15
CA THR A 122 17.09 -10.17 -5.47
C THR A 122 17.60 -11.55 -5.90
N PRO A 123 18.86 -11.94 -5.59
CA PRO A 123 19.36 -13.27 -5.97
C PRO A 123 18.50 -14.45 -5.50
N ASP A 124 17.85 -14.30 -4.33
CA ASP A 124 17.06 -15.36 -3.69
C ASP A 124 15.54 -15.20 -3.90
N ASN A 125 15.08 -14.13 -4.55
CA ASN A 125 13.66 -13.85 -4.74
C ASN A 125 13.37 -13.08 -6.02
N THR A 126 12.52 -13.64 -6.88
CA THR A 126 11.96 -12.95 -8.05
C THR A 126 10.77 -12.10 -7.61
N ALA A 127 10.85 -10.79 -7.84
CA ALA A 127 9.78 -9.84 -7.51
C ALA A 127 8.62 -9.91 -8.49
N GLU A 128 7.47 -9.36 -8.10
CA GLU A 128 6.25 -9.33 -8.91
C GLU A 128 6.47 -8.67 -10.28
N ARG A 129 7.29 -7.61 -10.32
CA ARG A 129 7.68 -6.89 -11.54
C ARG A 129 8.22 -7.81 -12.63
N ASP A 130 9.02 -8.79 -12.23
CA ASP A 130 9.74 -9.69 -13.13
C ASP A 130 8.99 -11.01 -13.38
N SER A 131 7.75 -11.14 -12.88
CA SER A 131 6.91 -12.30 -13.16
C SER A 131 6.55 -12.38 -14.66
N PRO A 132 6.30 -13.58 -15.23
CA PRO A 132 5.90 -13.74 -16.62
C PRO A 132 4.60 -13.02 -17.01
N VAL A 133 3.74 -12.71 -16.04
CA VAL A 133 2.49 -11.95 -16.24
C VAL A 133 2.77 -10.45 -16.42
N ASN A 134 3.80 -9.95 -15.74
CA ASN A 134 4.12 -8.54 -15.66
C ASN A 134 5.24 -8.11 -16.61
N ASN A 135 6.21 -8.98 -16.92
CA ASN A 135 7.32 -8.70 -17.82
C ASN A 135 7.16 -9.49 -19.13
N PRO A 136 7.09 -8.85 -20.32
CA PRO A 136 7.34 -7.43 -20.63
C PRO A 136 6.06 -6.56 -20.70
N SER A 137 5.02 -6.92 -19.95
CA SER A 137 3.65 -6.39 -20.14
C SER A 137 3.37 -5.04 -19.45
N LEU A 138 3.89 -4.85 -18.22
CA LEU A 138 3.75 -3.61 -17.45
C LEU A 138 4.79 -2.57 -17.89
N ARG A 139 4.41 -1.29 -17.84
CA ARG A 139 5.22 -0.15 -18.27
C ARG A 139 4.89 1.09 -17.46
N GLY A 140 5.76 2.10 -17.49
CA GLY A 140 5.60 3.35 -16.75
C GLY A 140 6.25 3.37 -15.37
N PHE A 141 7.12 2.41 -15.07
CA PHE A 141 7.91 2.40 -13.83
C PHE A 141 8.77 3.67 -13.71
N GLU A 142 9.33 4.12 -14.83
CA GLU A 142 10.12 5.34 -14.95
C GLU A 142 9.35 6.62 -14.59
N VAL A 143 8.03 6.65 -14.83
CA VAL A 143 7.18 7.78 -14.46
C VAL A 143 7.02 7.83 -12.94
N ILE A 144 6.84 6.67 -12.31
CA ILE A 144 6.75 6.54 -10.85
C ILE A 144 8.09 6.89 -10.19
N ASP A 145 9.21 6.38 -10.72
CA ASP A 145 10.55 6.68 -10.20
C ASP A 145 10.87 8.18 -10.27
N SER A 146 10.56 8.83 -11.41
CA SER A 146 10.77 10.26 -11.60
C SER A 146 9.89 11.10 -10.65
N ALA A 147 8.63 10.67 -10.43
CA ALA A 147 7.75 11.30 -9.45
C ALA A 147 8.25 11.14 -8.03
N LYS A 148 8.67 9.93 -7.65
CA LYS A 148 9.22 9.67 -6.32
C LYS A 148 10.47 10.51 -6.08
N ALA A 149 11.38 10.60 -7.04
CA ALA A 149 12.58 11.43 -6.92
C ALA A 149 12.24 12.91 -6.65
N ARG A 150 11.36 13.52 -7.46
CA ARG A 150 10.94 14.92 -7.22
C ARG A 150 10.20 15.11 -5.90
N LEU A 151 9.40 14.13 -5.48
CA LEU A 151 8.69 14.19 -4.21
C LEU A 151 9.65 14.10 -3.03
N GLU A 152 10.66 13.23 -3.09
CA GLU A 152 11.69 13.12 -2.06
C GLU A 152 12.53 14.40 -1.96
N ASP A 153 12.81 15.09 -3.07
CA ASP A 153 13.46 16.40 -3.05
C ASP A 153 12.58 17.51 -2.42
N THR A 154 11.26 17.38 -2.51
CA THR A 154 10.30 18.39 -2.06
C THR A 154 9.84 18.17 -0.61
N CYS A 155 9.54 16.93 -0.26
CA CYS A 155 8.98 16.51 1.02
C CYS A 155 9.51 15.09 1.38
N PRO A 156 10.77 15.01 1.86
CA PRO A 156 11.46 13.73 2.08
C PRO A 156 10.69 12.80 3.02
N GLY A 157 10.54 11.54 2.61
CA GLY A 157 9.93 10.47 3.41
C GLY A 157 8.46 10.65 3.73
N VAL A 158 7.74 11.54 3.04
CA VAL A 158 6.32 11.82 3.31
C VAL A 158 5.38 10.99 2.46
N VAL A 159 5.57 11.00 1.14
CA VAL A 159 4.61 10.40 0.18
C VAL A 159 5.00 8.97 -0.16
N SER A 160 4.11 8.01 0.06
CA SER A 160 4.34 6.60 -0.24
C SER A 160 4.33 6.33 -1.76
N CYS A 161 5.10 5.34 -2.19
CA CYS A 161 5.05 4.87 -3.58
C CYS A 161 3.66 4.34 -3.95
N ALA A 162 2.98 3.69 -3.01
CA ALA A 162 1.62 3.19 -3.19
C ALA A 162 0.62 4.31 -3.57
N ASP A 163 0.70 5.46 -2.91
CA ASP A 163 -0.14 6.60 -3.26
C ASP A 163 0.30 7.27 -4.58
N ILE A 164 1.60 7.28 -4.90
CA ILE A 164 2.07 7.77 -6.21
C ILE A 164 1.44 6.97 -7.35
N ILE A 165 1.41 5.64 -7.26
CA ILE A 165 0.74 4.77 -8.26
C ILE A 165 -0.74 5.12 -8.36
N ALA A 166 -1.44 5.24 -7.23
CA ALA A 166 -2.88 5.53 -7.21
C ALA A 166 -3.21 6.90 -7.82
N PHE A 167 -2.44 7.95 -7.47
CA PHE A 167 -2.58 9.27 -8.06
C PHE A 167 -2.24 9.27 -9.55
N ALA A 168 -1.18 8.55 -9.96
CA ALA A 168 -0.77 8.45 -11.35
C ALA A 168 -1.84 7.75 -12.22
N ALA A 169 -2.48 6.70 -11.71
CA ALA A 169 -3.59 6.03 -12.39
C ALA A 169 -4.79 6.97 -12.57
N ARG A 170 -5.21 7.69 -11.52
CA ARG A 170 -6.28 8.69 -11.61
C ARG A 170 -5.95 9.79 -12.62
N ASP A 171 -4.75 10.34 -12.56
CA ASP A 171 -4.33 11.41 -13.46
C ASP A 171 -4.26 10.92 -14.90
N SER A 172 -3.84 9.67 -15.13
CA SER A 172 -3.86 9.03 -16.46
C SER A 172 -5.28 8.91 -17.02
N VAL A 173 -6.24 8.41 -16.23
CA VAL A 173 -7.66 8.34 -16.63
C VAL A 173 -8.20 9.72 -16.99
N ALA A 174 -7.98 10.72 -16.13
CA ALA A 174 -8.46 12.07 -16.35
C ALA A 174 -7.83 12.73 -17.59
N LEU A 175 -6.53 12.52 -17.82
CA LEU A 175 -5.82 13.05 -19.00
C LEU A 175 -6.24 12.37 -20.30
N SER A 176 -6.72 11.13 -20.23
CA SER A 176 -7.32 10.42 -21.35
C SER A 176 -8.80 10.77 -21.60
N GLY A 177 -9.35 11.77 -20.92
CA GLY A 177 -10.74 12.22 -21.07
C GLY A 177 -11.75 11.49 -20.19
N GLY A 178 -11.29 10.64 -19.27
CA GLY A 178 -12.12 9.99 -18.26
C GLY A 178 -12.54 10.92 -17.12
N PRO A 179 -13.34 10.40 -16.16
CA PRO A 179 -13.80 11.18 -15.03
C PRO A 179 -12.66 11.55 -14.09
N ARG A 180 -12.77 12.72 -13.47
CA ARG A 180 -11.91 13.13 -12.37
C ARG A 180 -12.63 12.84 -11.05
N TYR A 181 -11.94 12.18 -10.14
CA TYR A 181 -12.42 11.87 -8.81
C TYR A 181 -11.28 12.03 -7.80
N ASP A 182 -11.62 12.32 -6.55
CA ASP A 182 -10.63 12.40 -5.49
C ASP A 182 -10.21 10.99 -5.08
N VAL A 183 -8.91 10.71 -5.17
CA VAL A 183 -8.32 9.45 -4.71
C VAL A 183 -7.94 9.62 -3.24
N PRO A 184 -8.46 8.79 -2.32
CA PRO A 184 -7.98 8.77 -0.96
C PRO A 184 -6.50 8.40 -0.89
N GLY A 185 -5.71 9.17 -0.15
CA GLY A 185 -4.32 8.88 0.16
C GLY A 185 -4.14 8.32 1.58
N GLY A 186 -2.91 7.98 1.94
CA GLY A 186 -2.52 7.39 3.21
C GLY A 186 -2.09 5.93 3.13
N ARG A 187 -1.88 5.38 1.92
CA ARG A 187 -1.34 4.02 1.74
C ARG A 187 0.11 3.98 2.22
N ARG A 188 0.59 2.80 2.60
CA ARG A 188 1.97 2.56 3.00
C ARG A 188 2.62 1.53 2.10
N ASP A 189 3.92 1.68 1.92
CA ASP A 189 4.69 0.80 1.06
C ASP A 189 4.94 -0.56 1.73
N GLY A 190 4.66 -1.64 0.99
CA GLY A 190 4.95 -3.01 1.35
C GLY A 190 6.45 -3.31 1.25
N THR A 191 6.87 -4.37 1.93
CA THR A 191 8.30 -4.74 2.04
C THR A 191 8.61 -6.10 1.42
N VAL A 192 7.62 -6.75 0.83
CA VAL A 192 7.73 -8.09 0.30
C VAL A 192 7.07 -8.06 -1.09
N SER A 193 7.68 -8.72 -2.07
CA SER A 193 7.17 -8.84 -3.44
C SER A 193 7.59 -10.20 -3.98
N MET A 194 6.63 -11.01 -4.44
CA MET A 194 6.92 -12.39 -4.87
C MET A 194 6.20 -12.72 -6.18
N ALA A 195 6.97 -13.10 -7.20
CA ALA A 195 6.44 -13.48 -8.51
C ALA A 195 5.44 -14.64 -8.45
N SER A 196 5.59 -15.55 -7.48
CA SER A 196 4.68 -16.69 -7.30
C SER A 196 3.25 -16.28 -6.99
N GLU A 197 3.03 -15.15 -6.31
CA GLU A 197 1.68 -14.70 -5.95
C GLU A 197 0.96 -14.05 -7.13
N VAL A 198 1.67 -13.63 -8.17
CA VAL A 198 1.08 -12.93 -9.32
C VAL A 198 0.16 -13.84 -10.11
N ALA A 199 0.63 -15.04 -10.47
CA ALA A 199 -0.13 -15.97 -11.30
C ALA A 199 -1.40 -16.48 -10.61
N ASP A 200 -1.38 -16.60 -9.28
CA ASP A 200 -2.51 -17.09 -8.49
C ASP A 200 -3.59 -16.03 -8.29
N ASN A 201 -3.25 -14.75 -8.41
CA ASN A 201 -4.12 -13.65 -8.01
C ASN A 201 -4.59 -12.76 -9.17
N ILE A 202 -3.86 -12.70 -10.28
CA ILE A 202 -4.25 -11.89 -11.43
C ILE A 202 -5.13 -12.71 -12.39
N PRO A 203 -6.35 -12.22 -12.73
CA PRO A 203 -7.21 -12.90 -13.69
C PRO A 203 -6.53 -13.07 -15.05
N ALA A 204 -6.55 -14.29 -15.59
CA ALA A 204 -5.99 -14.57 -16.91
C ALA A 204 -6.95 -14.12 -18.02
N PRO A 205 -6.44 -13.70 -19.20
CA PRO A 205 -7.28 -13.29 -20.33
C PRO A 205 -8.13 -14.43 -20.92
N THR A 206 -7.83 -15.68 -20.55
CA THR A 206 -8.57 -16.88 -20.98
C THR A 206 -9.68 -17.29 -20.01
N PHE A 207 -9.87 -16.58 -18.90
CA PHE A 207 -10.95 -16.87 -17.95
C PHE A 207 -12.32 -16.61 -18.57
N ASN A 208 -13.27 -17.49 -18.26
CA ASN A 208 -14.68 -17.25 -18.57
C ASN A 208 -15.32 -16.31 -17.52
N LEU A 209 -16.58 -15.91 -17.76
CA LEU A 209 -17.30 -14.97 -16.88
C LEU A 209 -17.38 -15.44 -15.42
N ASP A 210 -17.61 -16.74 -15.18
CA ASP A 210 -17.72 -17.29 -13.82
C ASP A 210 -16.37 -17.22 -13.09
N GLN A 211 -15.28 -17.54 -13.79
CA GLN A 211 -13.92 -17.45 -13.26
C GLN A 211 -13.52 -16.00 -12.96
N LEU A 212 -13.86 -15.05 -13.85
CA LEU A 212 -13.63 -13.62 -13.61
C LEU A 212 -14.43 -13.13 -12.40
N THR A 213 -15.71 -13.50 -12.31
CA THR A 213 -16.59 -13.13 -11.20
C THR A 213 -16.03 -13.65 -9.87
N GLN A 214 -15.56 -14.89 -9.82
CA GLN A 214 -14.95 -15.48 -8.62
C GLN A 214 -13.63 -14.79 -8.25
N SER A 215 -12.78 -14.46 -9.23
CA SER A 215 -11.51 -13.78 -8.99
C SER A 215 -11.72 -12.39 -8.37
N PHE A 216 -12.65 -11.60 -8.91
CA PHE A 216 -13.00 -10.28 -8.36
C PHE A 216 -13.71 -10.40 -6.99
N ALA A 217 -14.58 -11.39 -6.82
CA ALA A 217 -15.24 -11.66 -5.54
C ALA A 217 -14.23 -12.07 -4.44
N ALA A 218 -13.12 -12.74 -4.78
CA ALA A 218 -12.05 -13.03 -3.84
C ALA A 218 -11.32 -11.76 -3.36
N LYS A 219 -11.36 -10.69 -4.16
CA LYS A 219 -10.92 -9.34 -3.77
C LYS A 219 -12.05 -8.53 -3.13
N GLY A 220 -13.22 -9.14 -2.94
CA GLY A 220 -14.48 -8.59 -2.43
C GLY A 220 -15.12 -7.54 -3.35
N LEU A 221 -14.85 -7.60 -4.64
CA LEU A 221 -15.49 -6.78 -5.65
C LEU A 221 -16.69 -7.54 -6.22
N THR A 222 -17.76 -6.82 -6.49
CA THR A 222 -18.99 -7.32 -7.12
C THR A 222 -18.78 -7.57 -8.61
N GLN A 223 -19.71 -8.31 -9.23
CA GLN A 223 -19.70 -8.50 -10.68
C GLN A 223 -19.90 -7.17 -11.43
N GLU A 224 -20.69 -6.24 -10.89
CA GLU A 224 -20.86 -4.90 -11.46
C GLU A 224 -19.54 -4.10 -11.46
N GLU A 225 -18.79 -4.16 -10.35
CA GLU A 225 -17.46 -3.55 -10.26
C GLU A 225 -16.47 -4.22 -11.22
N MET A 226 -16.52 -5.54 -11.38
CA MET A 226 -15.72 -6.26 -12.38
C MET A 226 -16.01 -5.76 -13.80
N VAL A 227 -17.29 -5.62 -14.18
CA VAL A 227 -17.68 -5.08 -15.50
C VAL A 227 -17.20 -3.64 -15.67
N THR A 228 -17.27 -2.83 -14.62
CA THR A 228 -16.82 -1.43 -14.64
C THR A 228 -15.30 -1.30 -14.82
N LEU A 229 -14.54 -2.28 -14.34
CA LEU A 229 -13.07 -2.30 -14.37
C LEU A 229 -12.48 -3.05 -15.59
N SER A 230 -13.33 -3.58 -16.47
CA SER A 230 -12.93 -4.31 -17.70
C SER A 230 -12.81 -3.39 -18.91
#